data_AF-A0A971T5X3-F1
#
_entry.id   AF-A0A971T5X3-F1
#
_cell.length_a   1.000
_cell.length_b   1.000
_cell.length_c   1.000
_cell.angle_alpha   90.00
_cell.angle_beta   90.00
_cell.angle_gamma   90.00
#
_symmetry.space_group_name_H-M   'P 1'
#
loop_
_entity.id
_entity.type
_entity.pdbx_description
1 polymer ?
#
loop_
_entity_poly.entity_id
_entity_poly.type
_entity_poly.pdbx_seq_one_letter_code
_entity_poly.pdbx_strand_id
1 'polypeptide(L)'
;MNWRAARHWCGLVVIALALCFALAQPVLADANIRVMVSDPDNLSGYLYEGNTVATAGSAPTISAGENQVLGTLSITGKPGVQIPVQVGDRIKISLSPGVCYMQTPTSANYRNYVSWPSQVGSEKNQICDSSDQPGMVFECATPHTMILRVGHIDSSAKAMLLCFNFEKADYSCVRVAPFVGIADEWAADTETKVTRLEFFKLFVEIAPDSYTRHAKPLQTMEQNFTDLGDVDIFDKEIIRPLVDSLLVRGYSGGLLKPHAYITRNEAVALTGRAFGYLAITGFRDKVANWGDASINYGARRILYWGDPEGRFNGQKELSRAEVLEIIQSCFETWSDNSNRLQGKALGFR
;
A
#
# COMPACT_ATOMS: atom_id res chain seq x y z
N MET A 1 7.09 24.80 46.74
CA MET A 1 7.01 24.32 45.34
C MET A 1 7.06 22.80 45.38
N ASN A 2 5.91 22.14 45.17
CA ASN A 2 5.67 20.75 45.55
C ASN A 2 6.23 19.75 44.53
N TRP A 3 7.37 19.14 44.86
CA TRP A 3 8.05 18.10 44.08
C TRP A 3 7.21 16.83 43.80
N ARG A 4 6.11 16.63 44.52
CA ARG A 4 5.17 15.51 44.28
C ARG A 4 4.26 15.72 43.08
N ALA A 5 3.92 16.96 42.71
CA ALA A 5 3.06 17.26 41.56
C ALA A 5 3.77 17.05 40.21
N ALA A 6 5.08 17.33 40.15
CA ALA A 6 5.87 17.16 38.93
C ALA A 6 6.03 15.68 38.51
N ARG A 7 6.03 14.76 39.47
CA ARG A 7 6.17 13.31 39.23
C ARG A 7 4.91 12.68 38.61
N HIS A 8 3.73 13.17 38.99
CA HIS A 8 2.45 12.73 38.41
C HIS A 8 2.23 13.27 36.99
N TRP A 9 2.67 14.50 36.71
CA TRP A 9 2.61 15.09 35.37
C TRP A 9 3.58 14.42 34.38
N CYS A 10 4.81 14.10 34.79
CA CYS A 10 5.73 13.33 33.93
C CYS A 10 5.21 11.90 33.67
N GLY A 11 4.61 11.24 34.66
CA GLY A 11 4.03 9.90 34.49
C GLY A 11 2.84 9.87 33.52
N LEU A 12 1.94 10.85 33.61
CA LEU A 12 0.78 10.97 32.71
C LEU A 12 1.19 11.33 31.26
N VAL A 13 2.22 12.16 31.07
CA VAL A 13 2.73 12.50 29.73
C VAL A 13 3.46 11.32 29.09
N VAL A 14 4.23 10.53 29.86
CA VAL A 14 4.90 9.31 29.37
C VAL A 14 3.89 8.21 29.05
N ILE A 15 2.82 8.05 29.84
CA ILE A 15 1.75 7.10 29.57
C ILE A 15 0.90 7.55 28.36
N ALA A 16 0.61 8.85 28.20
CA ALA A 16 -0.10 9.38 27.04
C ALA A 16 0.73 9.25 25.75
N LEU A 17 2.05 9.47 25.80
CA LEU A 17 2.95 9.20 24.66
C LEU A 17 3.03 7.70 24.36
N ALA A 18 3.15 6.83 25.36
CA ALA A 18 3.15 5.37 25.18
C ALA A 18 1.81 4.84 24.61
N LEU A 19 0.69 5.44 24.99
CA LEU A 19 -0.63 5.16 24.39
C LEU A 19 -0.71 5.69 22.95
N CYS A 20 -0.11 6.83 22.62
CA CYS A 20 0.04 7.26 21.22
C CYS A 20 0.97 6.34 20.41
N PHE A 21 1.99 5.72 21.03
CA PHE A 21 2.87 4.71 20.39
C PHE A 21 2.17 3.36 20.13
N ALA A 22 1.12 3.04 20.89
CA ALA A 22 0.32 1.83 20.69
C ALA A 22 -0.80 1.99 19.64
N LEU A 23 -1.09 3.21 19.17
CA LEU A 23 -2.31 3.50 18.39
C LEU A 23 -2.13 3.59 16.87
N ALA A 24 -0.96 3.27 16.33
CA ALA A 24 -0.78 3.12 14.88
C ALA A 24 0.44 2.25 14.55
N GLN A 25 0.46 1.00 15.03
CA GLN A 25 1.32 0.02 14.37
C GLN A 25 0.77 -0.20 12.96
N PRO A 26 1.58 -0.10 11.89
CA PRO A 26 1.09 -0.39 10.56
C PRO A 26 0.55 -1.82 10.53
N VAL A 27 -0.66 -2.00 10.02
CA VAL A 27 -1.20 -3.35 9.78
C VAL A 27 -0.36 -3.95 8.68
N LEU A 28 0.41 -5.00 9.01
CA LEU A 28 1.22 -5.71 8.03
C LEU A 28 0.32 -6.48 7.06
N ALA A 29 0.81 -6.70 5.84
CA ALA A 29 0.15 -7.55 4.87
C ALA A 29 0.01 -8.98 5.42
N ASP A 30 -1.10 -9.63 5.09
CA ASP A 30 -1.43 -11.02 5.41
C ASP A 30 -1.55 -11.76 4.07
N ALA A 31 -1.10 -13.00 4.00
CA ALA A 31 -1.25 -13.84 2.80
C ALA A 31 -2.74 -14.02 2.40
N ASN A 32 -3.66 -13.88 3.37
CA ASN A 32 -5.09 -13.82 3.14
C ASN A 32 -5.51 -12.40 2.75
N ILE A 33 -5.59 -12.13 1.45
CA ILE A 33 -6.13 -10.87 0.92
C ILE A 33 -7.60 -10.73 1.34
N ARG A 34 -7.93 -9.58 1.92
CA ARG A 34 -9.30 -9.23 2.34
C ARG A 34 -9.77 -7.97 1.65
N VAL A 35 -11.07 -7.92 1.37
CA VAL A 35 -11.73 -6.71 0.92
C VAL A 35 -12.70 -6.27 2.00
N MET A 36 -12.50 -5.05 2.49
CA MET A 36 -13.28 -4.48 3.59
C MET A 36 -14.30 -3.51 3.04
N VAL A 37 -15.54 -3.62 3.51
CA VAL A 37 -16.62 -2.66 3.29
C VAL A 37 -16.94 -1.97 4.61
N SER A 38 -16.99 -0.65 4.58
CA SER A 38 -17.27 0.17 5.78
C SER A 38 -18.02 1.44 5.44
N ASP A 39 -18.67 2.00 6.45
CA ASP A 39 -19.17 3.37 6.45
C ASP A 39 -18.00 4.31 6.80
N PRO A 40 -17.53 5.17 5.87
CA PRO A 40 -16.42 6.08 6.14
C PRO A 40 -16.74 7.19 7.15
N ASP A 41 -18.03 7.45 7.45
CA ASP A 41 -18.46 8.47 8.40
C ASP A 41 -18.67 7.92 9.82
N ASN A 42 -18.67 6.60 9.97
CA ASN A 42 -18.84 5.92 11.25
C ASN A 42 -17.66 4.98 11.54
N LEU A 43 -16.58 5.53 12.12
CA LEU A 43 -15.38 4.78 12.49
C LEU A 43 -15.60 3.74 13.61
N SER A 44 -16.71 3.84 14.35
CA SER A 44 -17.16 2.84 15.34
C SER A 44 -18.18 1.84 14.77
N GLY A 45 -18.54 2.00 13.51
CA GLY A 45 -19.56 1.21 12.82
C GLY A 45 -19.10 -0.21 12.49
N TYR A 46 -20.03 -0.99 11.96
CA TYR A 46 -19.74 -2.35 11.53
C TYR A 46 -18.76 -2.36 10.36
N LEU A 47 -17.64 -3.04 10.56
CA LEU A 47 -16.70 -3.39 9.50
C LEU A 47 -17.12 -4.74 8.92
N TYR A 48 -17.43 -4.78 7.63
CA TYR A 48 -17.75 -6.01 6.95
C TYR A 48 -16.52 -6.50 6.19
N GLU A 49 -16.01 -7.66 6.59
CA GLU A 49 -15.01 -8.38 5.80
C GLU A 49 -15.73 -9.36 4.87
N GLY A 50 -15.39 -9.30 3.59
CA GLY A 50 -15.87 -10.25 2.60
C GLY A 50 -14.71 -10.93 1.90
N ASN A 51 -14.89 -12.22 1.58
CA ASN A 51 -14.08 -12.89 0.58
C ASN A 51 -14.78 -12.70 -0.76
N THR A 52 -14.02 -12.48 -1.82
CA THR A 52 -14.57 -12.38 -3.17
C THR A 52 -15.27 -13.68 -3.55
N VAL A 53 -16.40 -13.57 -4.23
CA VAL A 53 -17.08 -14.72 -4.82
C VAL A 53 -16.36 -15.03 -6.12
N ALA A 54 -15.45 -16.01 -6.09
CA ALA A 54 -15.08 -16.70 -7.30
C ALA A 54 -16.14 -17.78 -7.56
N THR A 55 -16.65 -17.83 -8.79
CA THR A 55 -17.59 -18.86 -9.24
C THR A 55 -17.04 -20.24 -8.84
N ALA A 56 -17.90 -21.11 -8.29
CA ALA A 56 -17.49 -22.40 -7.74
C ALA A 56 -16.72 -23.23 -8.80
N GLY A 57 -15.40 -23.30 -8.67
CA GLY A 57 -14.51 -23.97 -9.62
C GLY A 57 -13.05 -23.52 -9.58
N SER A 58 -12.77 -22.29 -9.12
CA SER A 58 -11.40 -21.81 -8.92
C SER A 58 -11.36 -20.85 -7.75
N ALA A 59 -10.82 -21.27 -6.61
CA ALA A 59 -10.30 -20.29 -5.66
C ALA A 59 -9.25 -19.45 -6.43
N PRO A 60 -9.31 -18.12 -6.40
CA PRO A 60 -8.30 -17.31 -7.07
C PRO A 60 -6.94 -17.71 -6.51
N THR A 61 -6.03 -18.14 -7.38
CA THR A 61 -4.65 -18.34 -6.95
C THR A 61 -4.07 -16.94 -6.82
N ILE A 62 -4.03 -16.44 -5.59
CA ILE A 62 -3.41 -15.16 -5.28
C ILE A 62 -1.90 -15.41 -5.30
N SER A 63 -1.24 -15.00 -6.37
CA SER A 63 0.20 -14.91 -6.41
C SER A 63 0.63 -13.46 -6.57
N ALA A 64 1.88 -13.19 -6.19
CA ALA A 64 2.52 -11.92 -6.47
C ALA A 64 2.43 -11.57 -7.97
N GLY A 65 2.31 -10.28 -8.27
CA GLY A 65 2.35 -9.77 -9.64
C GLY A 65 1.18 -8.86 -9.98
N GLU A 66 1.07 -8.60 -11.28
CA GLU A 66 0.09 -7.68 -11.84
C GLU A 66 -1.16 -8.38 -12.36
N ASN A 67 -2.23 -7.61 -12.56
CA ASN A 67 -3.48 -8.08 -13.17
C ASN A 67 -4.08 -9.33 -12.50
N GLN A 68 -3.87 -9.49 -11.19
CA GLN A 68 -4.42 -10.58 -10.41
C GLN A 68 -5.94 -10.43 -10.30
N VAL A 69 -6.65 -11.52 -10.56
CA VAL A 69 -8.11 -11.58 -10.49
C VAL A 69 -8.51 -12.01 -9.09
N LEU A 70 -9.25 -11.16 -8.38
CA LEU A 70 -9.84 -11.57 -7.10
C LEU A 70 -11.27 -12.11 -7.28
N GLY A 71 -11.95 -11.80 -8.37
CA GLY A 71 -13.35 -12.16 -8.60
C GLY A 71 -14.29 -11.01 -8.21
N THR A 72 -15.50 -11.32 -7.75
CA THR A 72 -16.52 -10.29 -7.47
C THR A 72 -16.95 -10.30 -6.01
N LEU A 73 -16.82 -9.16 -5.31
CA LEU A 73 -17.42 -8.96 -3.99
C LEU A 73 -18.84 -8.40 -4.15
N SER A 74 -19.83 -9.07 -3.59
CA SER A 74 -21.23 -8.65 -3.67
C SER A 74 -21.75 -8.16 -2.33
N ILE A 75 -22.41 -7.00 -2.32
CA ILE A 75 -23.20 -6.50 -1.21
C ILE A 75 -24.67 -6.73 -1.55
N THR A 76 -25.38 -7.44 -0.68
CA THR A 76 -26.80 -7.71 -0.81
C THR A 76 -27.59 -7.21 0.40
N GLY A 77 -28.86 -6.92 0.19
CA GLY A 77 -29.77 -6.54 1.27
C GLY A 77 -30.01 -7.69 2.25
N LYS A 78 -30.08 -7.38 3.55
CA LYS A 78 -30.44 -8.35 4.58
C LYS A 78 -31.92 -8.74 4.46
N PRO A 79 -32.28 -10.04 4.58
CA PRO A 79 -33.68 -10.47 4.62
C PRO A 79 -34.49 -9.69 5.66
N GLY A 80 -35.66 -9.19 5.26
CA GLY A 80 -36.57 -8.42 6.12
C GLY A 80 -36.26 -6.92 6.21
N VAL A 81 -35.16 -6.43 5.63
CA VAL A 81 -34.86 -5.00 5.52
C VAL A 81 -35.32 -4.51 4.16
N GLN A 82 -36.32 -3.63 4.12
CA GLN A 82 -36.88 -3.14 2.85
C GLN A 82 -35.89 -2.27 2.07
N ILE A 83 -35.13 -1.40 2.73
CA ILE A 83 -34.14 -0.51 2.08
C ILE A 83 -32.89 -0.49 2.98
N PRO A 84 -31.85 -1.29 2.67
CA PRO A 84 -30.71 -1.46 3.56
C PRO A 84 -29.71 -0.30 3.53
N VAL A 85 -29.72 0.53 2.48
CA VAL A 85 -28.97 1.80 2.39
C VAL A 85 -29.87 2.91 1.85
N GLN A 86 -29.66 4.14 2.32
CA GLN A 86 -30.39 5.33 1.92
C GLN A 86 -29.59 6.17 0.92
N VAL A 87 -30.29 7.00 0.14
CA VAL A 87 -29.64 8.00 -0.72
C VAL A 87 -28.81 8.94 0.16
N GLY A 88 -27.54 9.12 -0.20
CA GLY A 88 -26.58 9.89 0.58
C GLY A 88 -25.63 9.03 1.42
N ASP A 89 -25.96 7.76 1.71
CA ASP A 89 -25.06 6.87 2.44
C ASP A 89 -23.75 6.68 1.65
N ARG A 90 -22.64 6.56 2.38
CA ARG A 90 -21.32 6.35 1.79
C ARG A 90 -20.82 4.94 2.07
N ILE A 91 -20.23 4.34 1.05
CA ILE A 91 -19.67 3.00 1.07
C ILE A 91 -18.20 3.11 0.70
N LYS A 92 -17.33 2.71 1.63
CA LYS A 92 -15.90 2.61 1.40
C LYS A 92 -15.49 1.15 1.21
N ILE A 93 -14.87 0.88 0.06
CA ILE A 93 -14.11 -0.34 -0.21
C ILE A 93 -12.66 -0.09 0.16
N SER A 94 -12.05 -1.04 0.86
CA SER A 94 -10.61 -1.05 1.12
C SER A 94 -10.00 -2.40 0.76
N LEU A 95 -8.91 -2.36 0.02
CA LEU A 95 -8.03 -3.51 -0.23
C LEU A 95 -7.08 -3.68 0.96
N SER A 96 -6.69 -4.92 1.24
CA SER A 96 -5.68 -5.23 2.25
C SER A 96 -4.31 -4.63 1.89
N PRO A 97 -3.44 -4.38 2.88
CA PRO A 97 -2.08 -3.91 2.61
C PRO A 97 -1.33 -4.85 1.66
N GLY A 98 -0.50 -4.28 0.79
CA GLY A 98 0.21 -5.00 -0.28
C GLY A 98 -0.63 -5.31 -1.51
N VAL A 99 -1.88 -4.80 -1.59
CA VAL A 99 -2.79 -5.03 -2.72
C VAL A 99 -3.38 -3.72 -3.22
N CYS A 100 -3.14 -3.36 -4.48
CA CYS A 100 -3.70 -2.13 -5.05
C CYS A 100 -4.38 -2.37 -6.40
N TYR A 101 -5.29 -1.48 -6.79
CA TYR A 101 -5.88 -1.49 -8.13
C TYR A 101 -4.80 -1.25 -9.20
N MET A 102 -4.89 -1.96 -10.33
CA MET A 102 -3.98 -1.76 -11.47
C MET A 102 -4.05 -0.33 -12.01
N GLN A 103 -5.25 0.26 -11.99
CA GLN A 103 -5.45 1.68 -12.19
C GLN A 103 -6.30 2.25 -11.06
N THR A 104 -5.98 3.44 -10.56
CA THR A 104 -6.83 4.09 -9.57
C THR A 104 -8.22 4.39 -10.13
N PRO A 105 -9.30 4.05 -9.41
CA PRO A 105 -10.63 4.49 -9.75
C PRO A 105 -10.75 6.03 -9.80
N THR A 106 -11.54 6.52 -10.75
CA THR A 106 -11.84 7.93 -10.97
C THR A 106 -13.32 8.08 -11.31
N SER A 107 -13.84 9.29 -11.26
CA SER A 107 -15.22 9.58 -11.68
C SER A 107 -15.51 9.15 -13.13
N ALA A 108 -14.49 9.12 -14.01
CA ALA A 108 -14.62 8.72 -15.40
C ALA A 108 -14.62 7.20 -15.61
N ASN A 109 -14.00 6.42 -14.71
CA ASN A 109 -13.75 4.99 -14.93
C ASN A 109 -14.29 4.06 -13.81
N TYR A 110 -14.89 4.58 -12.73
CA TYR A 110 -15.30 3.78 -11.56
C TYR A 110 -16.26 2.62 -11.92
N ARG A 111 -17.03 2.75 -13.00
CA ARG A 111 -17.89 1.68 -13.53
C ARG A 111 -17.14 0.42 -14.00
N ASN A 112 -15.81 0.49 -14.16
CA ASN A 112 -14.96 -0.68 -14.37
C ASN A 112 -14.74 -1.51 -13.09
N TYR A 113 -15.01 -0.92 -11.92
CA TYR A 113 -14.74 -1.50 -10.60
C TYR A 113 -16.01 -1.84 -9.86
N VAL A 114 -17.11 -1.14 -10.15
CA VAL A 114 -18.40 -1.34 -9.50
C VAL A 114 -19.51 -1.44 -10.53
N SER A 115 -20.41 -2.39 -10.31
CA SER A 115 -21.63 -2.56 -11.11
C SER A 115 -22.83 -2.79 -10.19
N TRP A 116 -24.00 -2.38 -10.67
CA TRP A 116 -25.28 -2.72 -10.08
C TRP A 116 -26.17 -3.17 -11.23
N PRO A 117 -26.50 -4.47 -11.33
CA PRO A 117 -27.33 -4.96 -12.42
C PRO A 117 -28.74 -4.39 -12.28
N SER A 118 -29.47 -4.24 -13.39
CA SER A 118 -30.86 -3.76 -13.36
C SER A 118 -31.82 -4.72 -12.67
N GLN A 119 -31.44 -6.00 -12.56
CA GLN A 119 -32.22 -7.07 -11.94
C GLN A 119 -31.35 -7.92 -11.00
N VAL A 120 -31.97 -8.45 -9.95
CA VAL A 120 -31.41 -9.41 -9.01
C VAL A 120 -32.32 -10.64 -9.01
N GLY A 121 -31.92 -11.68 -9.74
CA GLY A 121 -32.83 -12.78 -10.08
C GLY A 121 -34.00 -12.26 -10.93
N SER A 122 -35.23 -12.43 -10.47
CA SER A 122 -36.44 -11.92 -11.12
C SER A 122 -36.89 -10.54 -10.62
N GLU A 123 -36.27 -10.01 -9.57
CA GLU A 123 -36.65 -8.74 -8.95
C GLU A 123 -35.86 -7.57 -9.56
N LYS A 124 -36.42 -6.36 -9.57
CA LYS A 124 -35.67 -5.14 -9.87
C LYS A 124 -34.63 -4.89 -8.77
N ASN A 125 -33.48 -4.36 -9.15
CA ASN A 125 -32.49 -3.90 -8.19
C ASN A 125 -32.88 -2.52 -7.63
N GLN A 126 -32.77 -2.36 -6.31
CA GLN A 126 -32.98 -1.10 -5.62
C GLN A 126 -31.97 -0.03 -6.05
N ILE A 127 -30.69 -0.40 -6.22
CA ILE A 127 -29.70 0.53 -6.74
C ILE A 127 -29.86 0.58 -8.26
N CYS A 128 -30.23 1.75 -8.78
CA CYS A 128 -30.49 1.93 -10.20
C CYS A 128 -30.21 3.37 -10.64
N ASP A 129 -29.91 3.54 -11.93
CA ASP A 129 -29.68 4.86 -12.50
C ASP A 129 -31.02 5.56 -12.75
N SER A 130 -31.09 6.85 -12.44
CA SER A 130 -32.17 7.76 -12.83
C SER A 130 -31.74 8.60 -14.03
N SER A 131 -32.63 9.46 -14.53
CA SER A 131 -32.30 10.43 -15.59
C SER A 131 -31.20 11.40 -15.18
N ASP A 132 -31.13 11.74 -13.89
CA ASP A 132 -30.31 12.85 -13.40
C ASP A 132 -29.13 12.39 -12.53
N GLN A 133 -29.21 11.20 -11.94
CA GLN A 133 -28.17 10.65 -11.06
C GLN A 133 -27.99 9.13 -11.24
N PRO A 134 -26.74 8.64 -11.26
CA PRO A 134 -26.46 7.21 -11.22
C PRO A 134 -26.83 6.61 -9.86
N GLY A 135 -27.07 5.30 -9.83
CA GLY A 135 -27.38 4.56 -8.60
C GLY A 135 -26.28 4.71 -7.54
N MET A 136 -25.02 4.69 -7.96
CA MET A 136 -23.86 5.05 -7.14
C MET A 136 -23.08 6.19 -7.78
N VAL A 137 -22.62 7.12 -6.96
CA VAL A 137 -21.82 8.28 -7.36
C VAL A 137 -20.40 8.08 -6.83
N PHE A 138 -19.40 8.18 -7.71
CA PHE A 138 -18.00 8.21 -7.28
C PHE A 138 -17.69 9.48 -6.50
N GLU A 139 -17.05 9.36 -5.34
CA GLU A 139 -16.55 10.50 -4.58
C GLU A 139 -15.04 10.65 -4.71
N CYS A 140 -14.29 9.64 -4.26
CA CYS A 140 -12.84 9.64 -4.31
C CYS A 140 -12.26 8.22 -4.21
N ALA A 141 -10.98 8.08 -4.54
CA ALA A 141 -10.26 6.84 -4.39
C ALA A 141 -8.77 7.06 -4.12
N THR A 142 -8.17 6.07 -3.49
CA THR A 142 -6.73 5.78 -3.53
C THR A 142 -6.50 4.50 -4.34
N PRO A 143 -5.27 4.11 -4.65
CA PRO A 143 -5.04 2.79 -5.24
C PRO A 143 -5.46 1.62 -4.33
N HIS A 144 -5.69 1.86 -3.04
CA HIS A 144 -6.14 0.85 -2.08
C HIS A 144 -7.60 1.00 -1.68
N THR A 145 -8.24 2.14 -1.98
CA THR A 145 -9.59 2.42 -1.47
C THR A 145 -10.46 3.12 -2.50
N MET A 146 -11.77 2.87 -2.45
CA MET A 146 -12.74 3.60 -3.25
C MET A 146 -13.93 3.97 -2.37
N ILE A 147 -14.35 5.23 -2.42
CA ILE A 147 -15.53 5.73 -1.74
C ILE A 147 -16.59 6.07 -2.78
N LEU A 148 -17.75 5.45 -2.61
CA LEU A 148 -18.95 5.70 -3.39
C LEU A 148 -20.05 6.22 -2.48
N ARG A 149 -20.89 7.09 -3.00
CA ARG A 149 -22.13 7.52 -2.36
C ARG A 149 -23.33 6.93 -3.06
N VAL A 150 -24.35 6.52 -2.32
CA VAL A 150 -25.63 6.12 -2.88
C VAL A 150 -26.29 7.35 -3.52
N GLY A 151 -26.48 7.31 -4.82
CA GLY A 151 -27.05 8.40 -5.62
C GLY A 151 -28.56 8.26 -5.81
N HIS A 152 -29.03 7.05 -6.11
CA HIS A 152 -30.44 6.80 -6.39
C HIS A 152 -30.87 5.40 -5.98
N ILE A 153 -32.05 5.31 -5.37
CA ILE A 153 -32.70 4.07 -4.92
C ILE A 153 -34.15 4.04 -5.43
N ASP A 154 -34.53 2.96 -6.09
CA ASP A 154 -35.93 2.63 -6.35
C ASP A 154 -36.53 1.92 -5.12
N SER A 155 -37.28 2.67 -4.32
CA SER A 155 -37.94 2.15 -3.11
C SER A 155 -39.05 1.14 -3.39
N SER A 156 -39.49 0.98 -4.64
CA SER A 156 -40.48 -0.04 -5.02
C SER A 156 -39.86 -1.42 -5.25
N ALA A 157 -38.56 -1.47 -5.53
CA ALA A 157 -37.81 -2.70 -5.68
C ALA A 157 -37.58 -3.39 -4.33
N LYS A 158 -37.44 -4.72 -4.34
CA LYS A 158 -37.35 -5.54 -3.11
C LYS A 158 -35.99 -6.22 -2.92
N ALA A 159 -35.13 -6.15 -3.92
CA ALA A 159 -33.82 -6.78 -3.90
C ALA A 159 -32.73 -5.73 -4.12
N MET A 160 -31.59 -5.90 -3.46
CA MET A 160 -30.42 -5.06 -3.65
C MET A 160 -29.21 -5.92 -3.97
N LEU A 161 -28.46 -5.52 -4.99
CA LEU A 161 -27.16 -6.09 -5.31
C LEU A 161 -26.23 -4.98 -5.80
N LEU A 162 -25.11 -4.81 -5.11
CA LEU A 162 -23.98 -4.00 -5.55
C LEU A 162 -22.75 -4.89 -5.68
N CYS A 163 -22.10 -4.88 -6.84
CA CYS A 163 -20.96 -5.74 -7.13
C CYS A 163 -19.70 -4.89 -7.27
N PHE A 164 -18.64 -5.27 -6.57
CA PHE A 164 -17.28 -4.78 -6.80
C PHE A 164 -16.51 -5.85 -7.55
N ASN A 165 -16.14 -5.54 -8.79
CA ASN A 165 -15.59 -6.49 -9.74
C ASN A 165 -14.08 -6.32 -9.80
N PHE A 166 -13.31 -7.39 -9.60
CA PHE A 166 -11.84 -7.39 -9.64
C PHE A 166 -11.33 -8.29 -10.77
N GLU A 167 -11.84 -8.08 -11.98
CA GLU A 167 -11.70 -9.00 -13.12
C GLU A 167 -11.30 -8.32 -14.43
N LYS A 168 -11.25 -6.97 -14.45
CA LYS A 168 -10.89 -6.22 -15.67
C LYS A 168 -9.41 -5.87 -15.65
N ALA A 169 -8.66 -6.47 -16.57
CA ALA A 169 -7.25 -6.17 -16.79
C ALA A 169 -7.01 -4.66 -16.95
N ASP A 170 -5.91 -4.20 -16.39
CA ASP A 170 -5.42 -2.80 -16.34
C ASP A 170 -6.35 -1.82 -15.62
N TYR A 171 -7.48 -2.28 -15.08
CA TYR A 171 -8.40 -1.48 -14.29
C TYR A 171 -8.60 -2.11 -12.91
N SER A 172 -9.56 -3.03 -12.81
CA SER A 172 -10.08 -3.51 -11.54
C SER A 172 -9.45 -4.82 -11.07
N CYS A 173 -8.73 -5.53 -11.92
CA CYS A 173 -7.72 -6.46 -11.45
C CYS A 173 -6.73 -5.73 -10.52
N VAL A 174 -6.09 -6.48 -9.64
CA VAL A 174 -5.20 -5.92 -8.62
C VAL A 174 -3.73 -6.26 -8.91
N ARG A 175 -2.84 -5.43 -8.41
CA ARG A 175 -1.43 -5.77 -8.20
C ARG A 175 -1.29 -6.32 -6.79
N VAL A 176 -0.65 -7.48 -6.65
CA VAL A 176 -0.32 -8.09 -5.35
C VAL A 176 1.18 -8.04 -5.17
N ALA A 177 1.64 -7.35 -4.13
CA ALA A 177 3.06 -7.23 -3.86
C ALA A 177 3.66 -8.58 -3.42
N PRO A 178 4.90 -8.90 -3.82
CA PRO A 178 5.51 -10.20 -3.50
C PRO A 178 5.73 -10.42 -2.01
N PHE A 179 5.90 -9.34 -1.25
CA PHE A 179 6.07 -9.45 0.20
C PHE A 179 4.82 -10.00 0.90
N VAL A 180 3.63 -9.95 0.28
CA VAL A 180 2.40 -10.55 0.82
C VAL A 180 2.58 -12.04 1.09
N GLY A 181 3.29 -12.76 0.22
CA GLY A 181 3.50 -14.21 0.36
C GLY A 181 4.51 -14.61 1.44
N ILE A 182 5.31 -13.67 1.95
CA ILE A 182 6.33 -13.90 2.99
C ILE A 182 6.05 -13.11 4.26
N ALA A 183 4.98 -12.29 4.28
CA ALA A 183 4.75 -11.31 5.33
C ALA A 183 4.59 -11.96 6.70
N ASP A 184 3.81 -13.05 6.81
CA ASP A 184 3.60 -13.75 8.08
C ASP A 184 4.90 -14.32 8.65
N GLU A 185 5.73 -14.94 7.80
CA GLU A 185 7.03 -15.48 8.20
C GLU A 185 7.98 -14.36 8.65
N TRP A 186 8.09 -13.30 7.85
CA TRP A 186 9.05 -12.23 8.09
C TRP A 186 8.64 -11.32 9.25
N ALA A 187 7.34 -11.13 9.47
CA ALA A 187 6.83 -10.39 10.62
C ALA A 187 7.14 -11.09 11.94
N ALA A 188 7.14 -12.43 11.96
CA ALA A 188 7.49 -13.22 13.14
C ALA A 188 9.02 -13.26 13.39
N ASP A 189 9.84 -13.06 12.35
CA ASP A 189 11.30 -13.10 12.43
C ASP A 189 11.92 -11.70 12.62
N THR A 190 12.13 -11.35 13.89
CA THR A 190 12.65 -10.04 14.30
C THR A 190 14.18 -9.97 14.37
N GLU A 191 14.88 -11.10 14.24
CA GLU A 191 16.33 -11.20 14.48
C GLU A 191 17.13 -11.40 13.20
N THR A 192 16.65 -12.24 12.27
CA THR A 192 17.37 -12.57 11.05
C THR A 192 17.61 -11.33 10.19
N LYS A 193 18.88 -11.08 9.87
CA LYS A 193 19.30 -9.95 9.05
C LYS A 193 19.13 -10.23 7.57
N VAL A 194 18.81 -9.18 6.83
CA VAL A 194 18.58 -9.24 5.38
C VAL A 194 19.81 -8.72 4.64
N THR A 195 20.28 -9.48 3.66
CA THR A 195 21.37 -9.05 2.78
C THR A 195 20.89 -7.95 1.82
N ARG A 196 21.84 -7.19 1.27
CA ARG A 196 21.54 -6.17 0.26
C ARG A 196 20.89 -6.79 -0.97
N LEU A 197 21.34 -7.96 -1.40
CA LEU A 197 20.76 -8.69 -2.53
C LEU A 197 19.29 -9.06 -2.27
N GLU A 198 18.98 -9.66 -1.11
CA GLU A 198 17.60 -10.00 -0.74
C GLU A 198 16.70 -8.75 -0.69
N PHE A 199 17.19 -7.65 -0.11
CA PHE A 199 16.46 -6.38 -0.08
C PHE A 199 16.19 -5.85 -1.49
N PHE A 200 17.17 -5.88 -2.39
CA PHE A 200 17.01 -5.41 -3.77
C PHE A 200 16.00 -6.26 -4.56
N LYS A 201 15.99 -7.58 -4.35
CA LYS A 201 15.02 -8.48 -4.99
C LYS A 201 13.58 -8.19 -4.55
N LEU A 202 13.35 -7.85 -3.28
CA LEU A 202 12.02 -7.41 -2.83
C LEU A 202 11.68 -6.00 -3.32
N PHE A 203 12.68 -5.11 -3.34
CA PHE A 203 12.46 -3.72 -3.68
C PHE A 203 12.14 -3.50 -5.17
N VAL A 204 12.80 -4.24 -6.08
CA VAL A 204 12.58 -4.07 -7.53
C VAL A 204 11.13 -4.31 -7.95
N GLU A 205 10.45 -5.21 -7.27
CA GLU A 205 9.05 -5.58 -7.52
C GLU A 205 8.05 -4.52 -7.10
N ILE A 206 8.44 -3.62 -6.19
CA ILE A 206 7.60 -2.50 -5.75
C ILE A 206 8.06 -1.15 -6.29
N ALA A 207 9.25 -1.11 -6.91
CA ALA A 207 9.81 0.12 -7.46
C ALA A 207 8.90 0.64 -8.59
N PRO A 208 8.67 1.97 -8.70
CA PRO A 208 7.76 2.48 -9.72
C PRO A 208 8.28 2.18 -11.13
N ASP A 209 7.40 1.64 -11.99
CA ASP A 209 7.67 1.32 -13.40
C ASP A 209 8.36 2.44 -14.18
N SER A 210 8.07 3.71 -13.85
CA SER A 210 8.66 4.87 -14.53
C SER A 210 10.18 4.92 -14.42
N TYR A 211 10.76 4.37 -13.35
CA TYR A 211 12.21 4.33 -13.17
C TYR A 211 12.83 3.12 -13.87
N THR A 212 12.17 1.96 -13.84
CA THR A 212 12.73 0.70 -14.30
C THR A 212 12.50 0.43 -15.79
N ARG A 213 11.37 0.88 -16.36
CA ARG A 213 10.96 0.61 -17.76
C ARG A 213 11.77 1.37 -18.82
N HIS A 214 12.38 2.49 -18.46
CA HIS A 214 13.14 3.35 -19.39
C HIS A 214 14.64 3.36 -19.13
N ALA A 215 15.11 2.55 -18.19
CA ALA A 215 16.51 2.38 -17.91
C ALA A 215 17.19 1.75 -19.12
N LYS A 216 18.04 2.53 -19.82
CA LYS A 216 18.86 2.01 -20.91
C LYS A 216 20.22 1.62 -20.33
N PRO A 217 20.61 0.34 -20.40
CA PRO A 217 21.91 -0.06 -19.90
C PRO A 217 23.01 0.59 -20.73
N LEU A 218 23.95 1.24 -20.06
CA LEU A 218 25.18 1.73 -20.68
C LEU A 218 26.33 0.70 -20.54
N GLN A 219 26.23 -0.22 -19.57
CA GLN A 219 27.22 -1.24 -19.21
C GLN A 219 26.52 -2.48 -18.62
N THR A 220 27.23 -3.62 -18.54
CA THR A 220 26.76 -4.81 -17.81
C THR A 220 26.96 -4.65 -16.30
N MET A 221 26.28 -5.48 -15.50
CA MET A 221 26.43 -5.49 -14.03
C MET A 221 27.89 -5.74 -13.62
N GLU A 222 28.57 -6.67 -14.30
CA GLU A 222 29.97 -7.03 -14.07
C GLU A 222 30.97 -5.94 -14.51
N GLN A 223 30.57 -5.04 -15.40
CA GLN A 223 31.37 -3.86 -15.75
C GLN A 223 31.25 -2.77 -14.68
N ASN A 224 30.08 -2.68 -14.02
CA ASN A 224 29.84 -1.72 -12.94
C ASN A 224 30.41 -2.20 -11.59
N PHE A 225 30.39 -3.52 -11.35
CA PHE A 225 30.69 -4.10 -10.05
C PHE A 225 31.63 -5.30 -10.12
N THR A 226 32.70 -5.26 -9.33
CA THR A 226 33.76 -6.30 -9.32
C THR A 226 33.46 -7.46 -8.37
N ASP A 227 32.43 -7.36 -7.53
CA ASP A 227 32.09 -8.31 -6.46
C ASP A 227 30.81 -9.11 -6.73
N LEU A 228 30.55 -9.44 -7.99
CA LEU A 228 29.37 -10.21 -8.43
C LEU A 228 29.70 -11.64 -8.88
N GLY A 229 30.92 -12.11 -8.63
CA GLY A 229 31.39 -13.41 -9.13
C GLY A 229 30.62 -14.61 -8.58
N ASP A 230 30.07 -14.49 -7.37
CA ASP A 230 29.32 -15.52 -6.65
C ASP A 230 27.81 -15.28 -6.60
N VAL A 231 27.32 -14.21 -7.25
CA VAL A 231 25.88 -13.94 -7.40
C VAL A 231 25.35 -14.73 -8.58
N ASP A 232 24.19 -15.37 -8.41
CA ASP A 232 23.52 -16.10 -9.47
C ASP A 232 23.12 -15.17 -10.63
N ILE A 233 23.16 -15.67 -11.88
CA ILE A 233 22.85 -14.88 -13.06
C ILE A 233 21.40 -14.37 -13.06
N PHE A 234 20.45 -15.17 -12.57
CA PHE A 234 19.05 -14.77 -12.47
C PHE A 234 18.86 -13.66 -11.43
N ASP A 235 19.57 -13.75 -10.30
CA ASP A 235 19.54 -12.70 -9.27
C ASP A 235 20.09 -11.37 -9.79
N LYS A 236 21.14 -11.40 -10.60
CA LYS A 236 21.66 -10.19 -11.26
C LYS A 236 20.63 -9.56 -12.19
N GLU A 237 19.97 -10.36 -13.03
CA GLU A 237 18.94 -9.87 -13.96
C GLU A 237 17.71 -9.33 -13.21
N ILE A 238 17.30 -9.95 -12.10
CA ILE A 238 16.21 -9.46 -11.26
C ILE A 238 16.52 -8.06 -10.72
N ILE A 239 17.71 -7.82 -10.17
CA ILE A 239 18.05 -6.52 -9.56
C ILE A 239 18.51 -5.48 -10.57
N ARG A 240 18.81 -5.89 -11.81
CA ARG A 240 19.37 -5.03 -12.86
C ARG A 240 18.57 -3.75 -13.10
N PRO A 241 17.22 -3.74 -13.12
CA PRO A 241 16.46 -2.50 -13.32
C PRO A 241 16.75 -1.44 -12.25
N LEU A 242 17.11 -1.83 -11.03
CA LEU A 242 17.50 -0.88 -9.98
C LEU A 242 18.86 -0.24 -10.28
N VAL A 243 19.80 -1.00 -10.87
CA VAL A 243 21.12 -0.49 -11.23
C VAL A 243 21.03 0.40 -12.47
N ASP A 244 20.38 -0.07 -13.52
CA ASP A 244 20.28 0.66 -14.79
C ASP A 244 19.50 1.99 -14.62
N SER A 245 18.56 2.05 -13.66
CA SER A 245 17.84 3.28 -13.29
C SER A 245 18.60 4.20 -12.33
N LEU A 246 19.83 3.83 -11.93
CA LEU A 246 20.64 4.50 -10.92
C LEU A 246 19.97 4.61 -9.54
N LEU A 247 18.92 3.80 -9.30
CA LEU A 247 18.37 3.54 -7.98
C LEU A 247 19.33 2.70 -7.14
N VAL A 248 20.27 1.96 -7.70
CA VAL A 248 21.39 1.36 -6.96
C VAL A 248 22.69 1.71 -7.67
N ARG A 249 23.57 2.45 -6.97
CA ARG A 249 24.86 2.90 -7.52
C ARG A 249 26.06 2.11 -6.99
N GLY A 250 25.87 1.29 -5.97
CA GLY A 250 26.95 0.63 -5.23
C GLY A 250 27.82 1.58 -4.40
N TYR A 251 28.99 1.11 -4.01
CA TYR A 251 30.01 1.82 -3.22
C TYR A 251 31.19 2.24 -4.10
N SER A 252 32.03 3.11 -3.53
CA SER A 252 33.33 3.47 -4.10
C SER A 252 34.16 2.22 -4.43
N GLY A 253 34.83 2.23 -5.58
CA GLY A 253 35.64 1.11 -6.05
C GLY A 253 34.88 0.09 -6.89
N GLY A 254 33.63 0.37 -7.28
CA GLY A 254 32.85 -0.53 -8.13
C GLY A 254 32.39 -1.77 -7.36
N LEU A 255 31.80 -1.58 -6.18
CA LEU A 255 31.31 -2.68 -5.34
C LEU A 255 29.81 -2.58 -5.13
N LEU A 256 29.07 -3.67 -5.23
CA LEU A 256 27.65 -3.73 -4.89
C LEU A 256 27.43 -4.18 -3.43
N LYS A 257 28.33 -5.03 -2.94
CA LYS A 257 28.27 -5.78 -1.67
C LYS A 257 26.98 -6.58 -1.52
N PRO A 258 26.66 -7.51 -2.42
CA PRO A 258 25.38 -8.23 -2.42
C PRO A 258 25.11 -9.00 -1.12
N HIS A 259 26.16 -9.58 -0.52
CA HIS A 259 26.06 -10.41 0.69
C HIS A 259 26.23 -9.66 2.01
N ALA A 260 26.52 -8.36 1.97
CA ALA A 260 26.53 -7.55 3.19
C ALA A 260 25.08 -7.29 3.64
N TYR A 261 24.87 -7.18 4.95
CA TYR A 261 23.54 -6.84 5.48
C TYR A 261 23.17 -5.39 5.13
N ILE A 262 21.91 -5.20 4.74
CA ILE A 262 21.39 -3.87 4.39
C ILE A 262 21.27 -3.02 5.65
N THR A 263 21.83 -1.81 5.61
CA THR A 263 21.65 -0.85 6.71
C THR A 263 20.40 0.00 6.52
N ARG A 264 19.88 0.53 7.62
CA ARG A 264 18.74 1.46 7.59
C ARG A 264 19.00 2.66 6.68
N ASN A 265 20.19 3.26 6.72
CA ASN A 265 20.57 4.35 5.81
C ASN A 265 20.42 3.95 4.34
N GLU A 266 20.83 2.74 3.98
CA GLU A 266 20.84 2.28 2.58
C GLU A 266 19.43 1.99 2.07
N ALA A 267 18.61 1.31 2.87
CA ALA A 267 17.21 1.07 2.56
C ALA A 267 16.46 2.40 2.37
N VAL A 268 16.71 3.36 3.27
CA VAL A 268 16.10 4.69 3.23
C VAL A 268 16.59 5.53 2.05
N ALA A 269 17.88 5.48 1.72
CA ALA A 269 18.40 6.18 0.55
C ALA A 269 17.85 5.60 -0.78
N LEU A 270 17.62 4.28 -0.85
CA LEU A 270 17.00 3.65 -2.02
C LEU A 270 15.52 4.05 -2.16
N THR A 271 14.75 3.85 -1.10
CA THR A 271 13.32 4.17 -1.05
C THR A 271 13.06 5.66 -1.30
N GLY A 272 13.88 6.56 -0.73
CA GLY A 272 13.80 8.00 -0.95
C GLY A 272 14.03 8.40 -2.41
N ARG A 273 14.98 7.75 -3.11
CA ARG A 273 15.21 8.01 -4.54
C ARG A 273 14.09 7.49 -5.44
N ALA A 274 13.53 6.33 -5.13
CA ALA A 274 12.46 5.74 -5.94
C ALA A 274 11.11 6.46 -5.76
N PHE A 275 10.76 6.83 -4.52
CA PHE A 275 9.42 7.34 -4.20
C PHE A 275 9.39 8.84 -3.94
N GLY A 276 10.55 9.51 -3.99
CA GLY A 276 10.68 10.95 -4.12
C GLY A 276 10.61 11.76 -2.82
N TYR A 277 10.42 11.16 -1.65
CA TYR A 277 10.24 11.93 -0.42
C TYR A 277 10.60 11.15 0.84
N LEU A 278 11.73 11.47 1.46
CA LEU A 278 11.97 11.16 2.88
C LEU A 278 12.63 12.40 3.48
N ALA A 279 11.90 13.19 4.25
CA ALA A 279 12.51 14.19 5.12
C ALA A 279 12.85 13.50 6.43
N ILE A 280 14.12 13.16 6.63
CA ILE A 280 14.59 12.51 7.85
C ILE A 280 14.97 13.62 8.85
N THR A 281 13.95 14.33 9.35
CA THR A 281 14.12 15.42 10.32
C THR A 281 13.53 15.05 11.67
N GLY A 282 14.20 15.40 12.76
CA GLY A 282 13.67 15.21 14.12
C GLY A 282 14.28 14.04 14.91
N PHE A 283 15.28 13.35 14.35
CA PHE A 283 16.04 12.35 15.09
C PHE A 283 17.15 13.00 15.93
N ARG A 284 17.47 12.36 17.06
CA ARG A 284 18.49 12.85 18.00
C ARG A 284 19.92 12.62 17.51
N ASP A 285 20.13 11.62 16.67
CA ASP A 285 21.41 11.26 16.07
C ASP A 285 21.55 11.81 14.65
N LYS A 286 22.80 11.86 14.17
CA LYS A 286 23.10 12.30 12.81
C LYS A 286 22.68 11.23 11.82
N VAL A 287 21.81 11.62 10.90
CA VAL A 287 21.46 10.85 9.71
C VAL A 287 22.55 11.06 8.67
N ALA A 288 23.00 10.00 8.01
CA ALA A 288 24.14 10.09 7.12
C ALA A 288 23.78 10.87 5.83
N ASN A 289 24.61 11.87 5.48
CA ASN A 289 24.36 12.81 4.39
C ASN A 289 24.97 12.39 3.03
N TRP A 290 25.45 11.15 2.91
CA TRP A 290 26.08 10.64 1.67
C TRP A 290 25.08 10.04 0.67
N GLY A 291 23.78 10.10 0.95
CA GLY A 291 22.72 9.60 0.07
C GLY A 291 21.94 10.71 -0.64
N ASP A 292 22.61 11.59 -1.39
CA ASP A 292 22.02 12.67 -2.20
C ASP A 292 21.12 13.67 -1.42
N ALA A 293 20.93 14.88 -1.96
CA ALA A 293 20.01 15.88 -1.39
C ALA A 293 18.54 15.38 -1.27
N SER A 294 18.23 14.22 -1.85
CA SER A 294 16.96 13.47 -1.76
C SER A 294 16.57 13.03 -0.35
N ILE A 295 17.50 12.99 0.61
CA ILE A 295 17.21 12.74 2.04
C ILE A 295 16.53 13.95 2.74
N ASN A 296 16.39 15.10 2.05
CA ASN A 296 15.97 16.36 2.67
C ASN A 296 14.72 17.04 2.07
N TYR A 297 13.98 16.41 1.13
CA TYR A 297 12.75 16.98 0.59
C TYR A 297 11.52 16.14 0.94
N GLY A 298 10.52 16.79 1.54
CA GLY A 298 9.57 16.13 2.43
C GLY A 298 8.27 15.63 1.83
N ALA A 299 7.67 14.69 2.55
CA ALA A 299 6.23 14.64 2.81
C ALA A 299 6.04 13.97 4.17
N ARG A 300 5.27 14.61 5.06
CA ARG A 300 4.83 14.03 6.33
C ARG A 300 3.90 12.85 6.05
N ARG A 301 4.44 11.65 5.91
CA ARG A 301 3.74 10.44 6.33
C ARG A 301 4.76 9.52 6.96
N ILE A 302 4.50 9.32 8.24
CA ILE A 302 5.51 8.96 9.21
C ILE A 302 5.71 7.46 9.13
N LEU A 303 6.77 7.06 8.45
CA LEU A 303 7.46 5.86 8.88
C LEU A 303 8.29 6.27 10.09
N TYR A 304 7.80 5.95 11.29
CA TYR A 304 8.55 6.16 12.53
C TYR A 304 9.73 5.18 12.54
N TRP A 305 10.78 5.48 11.80
CA TRP A 305 12.03 4.70 11.76
C TRP A 305 13.00 5.09 12.88
N GLY A 306 12.45 5.56 14.00
CA GLY A 306 13.18 5.86 15.21
C GLY A 306 13.08 4.72 16.18
N ASP A 307 14.12 4.49 16.95
CA ASP A 307 13.97 3.73 18.19
C ASP A 307 13.06 4.50 19.19
N PRO A 308 12.61 3.86 20.29
CA PRO A 308 11.83 4.53 21.32
C PRO A 308 12.51 5.76 21.94
N GLU A 309 13.82 5.94 21.76
CA GLU A 309 14.58 7.10 22.22
C GLU A 309 14.58 8.25 21.21
N GLY A 310 14.00 8.06 20.03
CA GLY A 310 13.97 9.04 18.95
C GLY A 310 15.27 9.13 18.16
N ARG A 311 16.06 8.04 18.10
CA ARG A 311 17.26 7.94 17.25
C ARG A 311 16.94 7.14 15.99
N PHE A 312 17.46 7.61 14.86
CA PHE A 312 17.34 6.95 13.57
C PHE A 312 18.18 5.67 13.48
N ASN A 313 19.37 5.62 14.07
CA ASN A 313 20.27 4.46 14.05
C ASN A 313 20.61 4.01 12.61
N GLY A 314 21.06 4.93 11.76
CA GLY A 314 21.22 4.68 10.32
C GLY A 314 22.19 3.56 9.93
N GLN A 315 23.17 3.22 10.78
CA GLN A 315 24.12 2.13 10.53
C GLN A 315 23.61 0.75 11.00
N LYS A 316 22.44 0.71 11.65
CA LYS A 316 21.84 -0.55 12.12
C LYS A 316 21.49 -1.41 10.90
N GLU A 317 21.89 -2.68 10.95
CA GLU A 317 21.48 -3.72 10.02
C GLU A 317 20.02 -4.13 10.28
N LEU A 318 19.24 -4.18 9.22
CA LEU A 318 17.80 -4.42 9.30
C LEU A 318 17.48 -5.91 9.43
N SER A 319 16.53 -6.24 10.31
CA SER A 319 15.91 -7.57 10.33
C SER A 319 14.85 -7.72 9.24
N ARG A 320 14.41 -8.97 9.00
CA ARG A 320 13.31 -9.29 8.09
C ARG A 320 12.04 -8.51 8.39
N ALA A 321 11.63 -8.46 9.66
CA ALA A 321 10.47 -7.66 10.09
C ALA A 321 10.64 -6.16 9.74
N GLU A 322 11.81 -5.58 10.02
CA GLU A 322 12.07 -4.16 9.69
C GLU A 322 12.09 -3.90 8.17
N VAL A 323 12.61 -4.84 7.38
CA VAL A 323 12.58 -4.75 5.91
C VAL A 323 11.14 -4.81 5.40
N LEU A 324 10.32 -5.71 5.92
CA LEU A 324 8.92 -5.84 5.54
C LEU A 324 8.15 -4.53 5.80
N GLU A 325 8.32 -3.94 6.98
CA GLU A 325 7.72 -2.64 7.32
C GLU A 325 8.12 -1.54 6.34
N ILE A 326 9.41 -1.46 5.98
CA ILE A 326 9.93 -0.46 5.04
C ILE A 326 9.32 -0.64 3.65
N ILE A 327 9.38 -1.86 3.11
CA ILE A 327 8.94 -2.16 1.75
C ILE A 327 7.43 -1.97 1.62
N GLN A 328 6.66 -2.51 2.55
CA GLN A 328 5.21 -2.33 2.55
C GLN A 328 4.85 -0.85 2.61
N SER A 329 5.44 -0.10 3.53
CA SER A 329 5.08 1.31 3.69
C SER A 329 5.45 2.16 2.46
N CYS A 330 6.50 1.79 1.73
CA CYS A 330 6.84 2.40 0.46
C CYS A 330 5.78 2.13 -0.61
N PHE A 331 5.34 0.88 -0.73
CA PHE A 331 4.29 0.46 -1.64
C PHE A 331 2.98 1.23 -1.37
N GLU A 332 2.57 1.31 -0.10
CA GLU A 332 1.35 2.01 0.32
C GLU A 332 1.42 3.53 0.07
N THR A 333 2.56 4.15 0.39
CA THR A 333 2.74 5.60 0.30
C THR A 333 2.80 6.11 -1.13
N TRP A 334 3.46 5.37 -2.04
CA TRP A 334 3.55 5.76 -3.45
C TRP A 334 2.17 5.84 -4.11
N SER A 335 1.35 4.84 -3.83
CA SER A 335 0.02 4.74 -4.38
C SER A 335 -0.85 5.96 -4.01
N ASP A 336 -0.73 6.47 -2.78
CA ASP A 336 -1.52 7.63 -2.35
C ASP A 336 -1.05 8.97 -2.98
N ASN A 337 0.23 9.06 -3.37
CA ASN A 337 0.82 10.30 -3.90
C ASN A 337 0.62 10.49 -5.42
N SER A 338 0.56 9.41 -6.21
CA SER A 338 0.23 9.50 -7.64
C SER A 338 -1.11 10.21 -7.86
N ASN A 339 -2.07 9.98 -6.96
CA ASN A 339 -3.38 10.65 -6.96
C ASN A 339 -3.34 12.12 -6.54
N ARG A 340 -2.43 12.55 -5.67
CA ARG A 340 -2.32 13.98 -5.30
C ARG A 340 -1.79 14.82 -6.45
N LEU A 341 -0.88 14.27 -7.24
CA LEU A 341 -0.36 14.93 -8.44
C LEU A 341 -1.42 15.00 -9.54
N GLN A 342 -2.23 13.94 -9.72
CA GLN A 342 -3.38 13.97 -10.64
C GLN A 342 -4.54 14.85 -10.12
N GLY A 343 -4.81 14.84 -8.82
CA GLY A 343 -5.85 15.66 -8.18
C GLY A 343 -5.55 17.17 -8.20
N LYS A 344 -4.27 17.56 -8.08
CA LYS A 344 -3.83 18.95 -8.33
C LYS A 344 -3.97 19.36 -9.80
N ALA A 345 -3.75 18.43 -10.74
CA ALA A 345 -3.99 18.68 -12.16
C ALA A 345 -5.49 18.82 -12.49
N LEU A 346 -6.37 18.26 -11.65
CA LEU A 346 -7.84 18.35 -11.76
C LEU A 346 -8.47 19.44 -10.87
N GLY A 347 -7.66 20.28 -10.20
CA GLY A 347 -8.14 21.51 -9.56
C GLY A 347 -8.96 21.33 -8.28
N PHE A 348 -8.87 20.19 -7.59
CA PHE A 348 -9.48 20.05 -6.27
C PHE A 348 -8.58 20.74 -5.21
N ARG A 349 -9.13 21.80 -4.59
CA ARG A 349 -8.50 22.57 -3.50
C ARG A 349 -8.75 21.93 -2.14
#